data_AF-A0A2V7I7M5-F1
#
_entry.id   AF-A0A2V7I7M5-F1
#
_cell.length_a   1.000
_cell.length_b   1.000
_cell.length_c   1.000
_cell.angle_alpha   90.00
_cell.angle_beta   90.00
_cell.angle_gamma   90.00
#
_symmetry.space_group_name_H-M   'P 1'
#
loop_
_entity.id
_entity.type
_entity.pdbx_description
1 polymer ?
#
loop_
_entity_poly.entity_id
_entity_poly.type
_entity_poly.pdbx_seq_one_letter_code
_entity_poly.pdbx_strand_id
1 'polypeptide(L)' 'LHGPRIRRTHPSPLPLFPLDRIYWDRDLQAVGFHVHRSRLARVASDHLPVVARLRVPVAHQAHA' A
#
# COMPACT_ATOMS: atom_id res chain seq x y z
N LEU A 1 -14.19 -1.05 -4.90
CA LEU A 1 -12.93 -0.87 -4.13
C LEU A 1 -11.77 -1.33 -5.00
N HIS A 2 -10.84 -0.43 -5.33
CA HIS A 2 -9.59 -0.82 -5.99
C HIS A 2 -8.52 -1.08 -4.93
N GLY A 3 -7.60 -1.98 -5.24
CA GLY A 3 -6.49 -2.32 -4.36
C GLY A 3 -5.31 -2.86 -5.16
N PRO A 4 -4.08 -2.72 -4.64
CA PRO A 4 -2.88 -3.16 -5.31
C PRO A 4 -2.75 -4.68 -5.22
N ARG A 5 -1.85 -5.25 -6.04
CA ARG A 5 -1.54 -6.69 -5.96
C ARG A 5 -1.03 -7.06 -4.57
N ILE A 6 -1.62 -8.12 -4.03
CA ILE A 6 -1.32 -8.73 -2.73
C ILE A 6 0.19 -9.08 -2.65
N ARG A 7 0.91 -8.56 -1.64
CA ARG A 7 2.35 -8.78 -1.43
C ARG A 7 2.60 -9.49 -0.11
N ARG A 8 3.56 -10.42 -0.10
CA ARG A 8 3.98 -11.11 1.12
C ARG A 8 4.71 -10.14 2.04
N THR A 9 4.22 -10.04 3.27
CA THR A 9 4.66 -9.07 4.29
C THR A 9 4.91 -9.72 5.64
N HIS A 10 4.31 -10.89 5.90
CA HIS A 10 4.43 -11.61 7.17
C HIS A 10 4.98 -13.03 7.00
N PRO A 11 5.81 -13.53 7.92
CA PRO A 11 6.55 -12.78 8.94
C PRO A 11 7.66 -11.92 8.30
N SER A 12 8.01 -10.81 8.92
CA SER A 12 8.96 -9.82 8.38
C SER A 12 10.35 -10.38 8.01
N PRO A 13 10.95 -11.30 8.79
CA PRO A 13 12.23 -11.93 8.44
C PRO A 13 12.17 -12.82 7.19
N LEU A 14 11.04 -13.47 6.95
CA LEU A 14 10.80 -14.33 5.79
C LEU A 14 9.34 -14.14 5.32
N PRO A 15 9.07 -13.19 4.40
CA PRO A 15 7.71 -12.83 4.04
C PRO A 15 7.05 -13.93 3.20
N LEU A 16 6.19 -14.73 3.83
CA LEU A 16 5.50 -15.87 3.22
C LEU A 16 4.02 -15.58 2.93
N PHE A 17 3.37 -14.87 3.85
CA PHE A 17 1.94 -14.61 3.86
C PHE A 17 1.64 -13.17 3.46
N PRO A 18 0.68 -12.95 2.56
CA PRO A 18 0.35 -11.61 2.13
C PRO A 18 -0.97 -11.13 2.75
N LEU A 19 -0.88 -10.75 4.02
CA LEU A 19 -2.04 -10.44 4.87
C LEU A 19 -2.45 -8.97 4.75
N ASP A 20 -1.50 -8.09 4.47
CA ASP A 20 -1.71 -6.65 4.51
C ASP A 20 -2.29 -6.13 3.19
N ARG A 21 -3.35 -5.31 3.29
CA ARG A 21 -4.07 -4.74 2.14
C ARG A 21 -4.40 -3.28 2.39
N ILE A 22 -4.25 -2.47 1.34
CA ILE A 22 -4.69 -1.07 1.31
C ILE A 22 -5.74 -0.97 0.21
N TYR A 23 -6.94 -0.52 0.55
CA TYR A 23 -8.02 -0.29 -0.41
C TYR A 23 -8.26 1.21 -0.59
N TRP A 24 -8.67 1.62 -1.78
CA TRP A 24 -9.04 3.00 -2.08
C TRP A 24 -10.25 3.07 -3.02
N ASP A 25 -10.89 4.24 -3.06
CA ASP A 25 -12.01 4.54 -3.95
C ASP A 25 -11.55 4.71 -5.40
N ARG A 26 -12.42 4.47 -6.37
CA ARG A 26 -12.11 4.60 -7.80
C ARG A 26 -11.66 6.00 -8.20
N ASP A 27 -12.06 7.00 -7.43
CA ASP A 27 -11.69 8.39 -7.69
C ASP A 27 -10.22 8.67 -7.33
N LEU A 28 -9.55 7.76 -6.63
CA LEU A 28 -8.13 7.87 -6.30
C LEU A 28 -7.27 7.12 -7.33
N GLN A 29 -6.26 7.82 -7.87
CA GLN A 29 -5.33 7.25 -8.82
C GLN A 29 -4.11 6.67 -8.09
N ALA A 30 -3.80 5.39 -8.33
CA ALA A 30 -2.61 4.76 -7.78
C ALA A 30 -1.36 5.12 -8.60
N VAL A 31 -0.40 5.79 -7.95
CA VAL A 31 0.87 6.20 -8.56
C VAL A 31 1.95 5.14 -8.34
N GLY A 32 1.85 4.37 -7.26
CA GLY A 32 2.81 3.32 -6.98
C GLY A 32 2.46 2.54 -5.73
N PHE A 33 2.99 1.32 -5.66
CA PHE A 33 2.82 0.43 -4.52
C PHE A 33 4.07 -0.41 -4.29
N HIS A 34 4.59 -0.42 -3.06
CA HIS A 34 5.74 -1.25 -2.69
C HIS A 34 5.69 -1.66 -1.22
N VAL A 35 6.54 -2.63 -0.88
CA VAL A 35 6.77 -3.08 0.49
C VAL A 35 8.09 -2.48 0.97
N HIS A 36 8.09 -1.86 2.14
CA HIS A 36 9.28 -1.28 2.75
C HIS A 36 10.14 -2.39 3.39
N ARG A 37 11.27 -2.72 2.76
CA ARG A 37 12.17 -3.83 3.15
C ARG A 37 13.49 -3.37 3.76
N SER A 38 13.52 -2.25 4.46
CA SER A 38 14.74 -1.83 5.17
C SER A 38 15.07 -2.82 6.29
N ARG A 39 16.35 -2.85 6.71
CA ARG A 39 16.77 -3.65 7.87
C ARG A 39 16.00 -3.22 9.13
N LEU A 40 15.79 -1.92 9.30
CA LEU A 40 14.99 -1.37 10.39
C LEU A 40 13.57 -1.92 10.38
N ALA A 41 12.89 -1.91 9.23
CA ALA A 41 11.53 -2.45 9.11
C ALA A 41 11.44 -3.95 9.48
N ARG A 42 12.50 -4.73 9.21
CA ARG A 42 12.55 -6.16 9.59
C ARG A 42 12.69 -6.42 11.09
N VAL A 43 13.32 -5.51 11.81
CA VAL A 43 13.56 -5.64 13.26
C VAL A 43 12.46 -4.96 14.06
N ALA A 44 11.94 -3.84 13.55
CA ALA A 44 10.96 -3.00 14.24
C ALA A 44 9.52 -3.54 14.15
N SER A 45 9.23 -4.48 13.24
CA SER A 45 7.90 -5.06 13.08
C SER A 45 7.98 -6.50 12.59
N ASP A 46 7.00 -7.30 13.01
CA ASP A 46 6.69 -8.65 12.57
C ASP A 46 6.02 -8.69 11.19
N HIS A 47 5.56 -7.54 10.68
CA HIS A 47 5.10 -7.34 9.31
C HIS A 47 5.99 -6.34 8.57
N LEU A 48 6.21 -6.56 7.27
CA LEU A 48 6.83 -5.54 6.43
C LEU A 48 5.81 -4.45 6.07
N PRO A 49 6.10 -3.16 6.34
CA PRO A 49 5.18 -2.08 6.01
C PRO A 49 4.88 -2.02 4.50
N VAL A 50 3.62 -1.79 4.16
CA VAL A 50 3.17 -1.55 2.79
C VAL A 50 2.95 -0.06 2.56
N VAL A 51 3.41 0.44 1.41
CA VAL A 51 3.30 1.85 1.05
C VAL A 51 2.58 1.97 -0.28
N ALA A 52 1.43 2.66 -0.26
CA ALA A 52 0.70 3.07 -1.46
C ALA A 52 0.86 4.58 -1.64
N ARG A 53 1.25 5.00 -2.85
CA ARG A 53 1.22 6.42 -3.24
C ARG A 53 -0.01 6.64 -4.09
N LEU A 54 -0.93 7.47 -3.61
CA LEU A 54 -2.16 7.82 -4.29
C LEU A 54 -2.11 9.28 -4.72
N ARG A 55 -2.72 9.58 -5.85
CA ARG A 55 -2.99 10.94 -6.33
C ARG A 55 -4.49 11.15 -6.25
N VAL A 56 -4.87 12.26 -5.63
CA VAL A 56 -6.23 12.78 -5.70
C VAL A 56 -6.33 13.56 -7.01
N PRO A 57 -7.12 13.12 -7.99
CA PRO A 57 -7.43 13.94 -9.14
C PRO A 57 -8.07 15.22 -8.63
N VAL A 58 -7.60 16.35 -9.12
CA VAL A 58 -8.32 17.60 -8.91
C VAL A 58 -9.60 17.45 -9.73
N ALA A 59 -10.70 17.11 -9.07
CA ALA A 59 -11.99 17.33 -9.69
C ALA A 59 -12.04 18.83 -10.00
N HIS A 60 -12.21 19.20 -11.27
CA HIS A 60 -12.75 20.52 -11.58
C HIS A 60 -13.97 20.69 -10.68
N GLN A 61 -13.93 21.69 -9.80
CA GLN A 61 -15.09 22.10 -9.02
C GLN A 61 -16.14 22.64 -9.99
N ALA A 62 -16.83 21.74 -10.70
CA ALA A 62 -18.02 22.04 -11.47
C ALA A 62 -19.21 21.52 -10.67
N HIS A 63 -19.51 22.23 -9.58
CA HIS A 63 -20.83 22.22 -9.00
C HIS A 63 -21.31 23.67 -8.98
N ALA A 64 -21.96 24.00 -10.09
CA ALA A 64 -23.09 24.93 -10.16
C ALA A 64 -24.28 24.36 -9.37
#